data_AF-A0A4R1K0H6-F1
#
_entry.id   AF-A0A4R1K0H6-F1
#
_cell.length_a   1.000
_cell.length_b   1.000
_cell.length_c   1.000
_cell.angle_alpha   90.00
_cell.angle_beta   90.00
_cell.angle_gamma   90.00
#
_symmetry.space_group_name_H-M   'P 1'
#
loop_
_entity.id
_entity.type
_entity.pdbx_description
1 polymer ?
#
loop_
_entity_poly.entity_id
_entity_poly.type
_entity_poly.pdbx_seq_one_letter_code
_entity_poly.pdbx_strand_id
1 'polypeptide(L)'
;MIDILRRRFGLLGRNISYSFSKGYFTEKFSEEVFAGNSYENFDISEINYFTELVKNNPDLKGLNVTIPYKEQVIPFLHKLSKKAALIGAVNTIKFTKNGELKGYNTDYYGFKKSLKPLLEPHHKKALILGTGGASKGVAFALDELDIPYTFVSRESKENIIDYSLINATTFDNFQIIINCTPVGTSPNIEACPDLPYEFFTEKHIAYDLIYNPEETQFLKNAKEKGATIKNGYDMLIFQAEKAWKIWNK
;
A
#
# COMPACT_ATOMS: atom_id res chain seq x y z
N MET A 1 -1.22 -17.29 -38.05
CA MET A 1 -1.47 -16.37 -36.92
C MET A 1 -1.00 -17.06 -35.67
N ILE A 2 -0.05 -16.46 -34.95
CA ILE A 2 0.28 -16.92 -33.59
C ILE A 2 -0.94 -16.58 -32.73
N ASP A 3 -1.54 -17.57 -32.08
CA ASP A 3 -2.63 -17.35 -31.15
C ASP A 3 -2.06 -16.63 -29.92
N ILE A 4 -2.24 -15.29 -29.87
CA ILE A 4 -1.76 -14.48 -28.76
C ILE A 4 -2.74 -14.68 -27.60
N LEU A 5 -2.29 -15.40 -26.57
CA LEU A 5 -3.06 -15.61 -25.35
C LEU A 5 -3.39 -14.25 -24.69
N ARG A 6 -4.66 -13.86 -24.73
CA ARG A 6 -5.11 -12.61 -24.09
C ARG A 6 -5.31 -12.81 -22.60
N ARG A 7 -4.68 -11.97 -21.78
CA ARG A 7 -4.80 -12.01 -20.31
C ARG A 7 -5.09 -10.62 -19.79
N ARG A 8 -6.22 -10.47 -19.12
CA ARG A 8 -6.63 -9.19 -18.55
C ARG A 8 -6.24 -9.10 -17.08
N PHE A 9 -5.67 -7.98 -16.71
CA PHE A 9 -5.36 -7.61 -15.34
C PHE A 9 -6.04 -6.29 -15.01
N GLY A 10 -6.07 -5.91 -13.74
CA GLY A 10 -6.55 -4.60 -13.40
C GLY A 10 -6.46 -4.23 -11.94
N LEU A 11 -7.00 -3.07 -11.61
CA LEU A 11 -7.07 -2.53 -10.27
C LEU A 11 -8.52 -2.35 -9.85
N LEU A 12 -8.93 -3.02 -8.80
CA LEU A 12 -10.21 -2.84 -8.12
C LEU A 12 -10.10 -1.74 -7.06
N GLY A 13 -11.01 -0.76 -7.09
CA GLY A 13 -11.07 0.30 -6.09
C GLY A 13 -12.29 1.19 -6.28
N ARG A 14 -12.34 2.30 -5.55
CA ARG A 14 -13.37 3.34 -5.68
C ARG A 14 -12.75 4.71 -5.87
N ASN A 15 -13.22 5.46 -6.86
CA ASN A 15 -12.66 6.75 -7.27
C ASN A 15 -11.16 6.64 -7.55
N ILE A 16 -10.77 5.77 -8.49
CA ILE A 16 -9.37 5.39 -8.77
C ILE A 16 -8.91 5.78 -10.19
N SER A 17 -9.62 6.70 -10.85
CA SER A 17 -9.24 7.21 -12.17
C SER A 17 -7.80 7.75 -12.21
N TYR A 18 -7.30 8.29 -11.10
CA TYR A 18 -5.94 8.80 -10.93
C TYR A 18 -4.87 7.72 -10.69
N SER A 19 -5.23 6.42 -10.67
CA SER A 19 -4.30 5.38 -10.25
C SER A 19 -3.10 5.20 -11.18
N PHE A 20 -1.92 5.27 -10.58
CA PHE A 20 -0.63 5.05 -11.24
C PHE A 20 -0.32 3.59 -11.54
N SER A 21 -0.99 2.64 -10.87
CA SER A 21 -0.79 1.20 -11.16
C SER A 21 -1.16 0.88 -12.60
N LYS A 22 -2.18 1.56 -13.15
CA LYS A 22 -2.55 1.43 -14.56
C LYS A 22 -1.42 1.88 -15.47
N GLY A 23 -0.83 3.05 -15.19
CA GLY A 23 0.31 3.57 -15.96
C GLY A 23 1.49 2.61 -15.94
N TYR A 24 1.89 2.15 -14.75
CA TYR A 24 2.99 1.20 -14.58
C TYR A 24 2.81 -0.09 -15.38
N PHE A 25 1.66 -0.75 -15.28
CA PHE A 25 1.42 -2.00 -16.00
C PHE A 25 1.19 -1.78 -17.51
N THR A 26 0.62 -0.65 -17.92
CA THR A 26 0.49 -0.31 -19.34
C THR A 26 1.86 -0.16 -19.99
N GLU A 27 2.78 0.55 -19.33
CA GLU A 27 4.17 0.66 -19.78
C GLU A 27 4.85 -0.71 -19.80
N LYS A 28 4.76 -1.48 -18.71
CA LYS A 28 5.31 -2.83 -18.63
C LYS A 28 4.82 -3.72 -19.77
N PHE A 29 3.53 -3.67 -20.11
CA PHE A 29 2.94 -4.53 -21.15
C PHE A 29 3.12 -4.02 -22.58
N SER A 30 3.78 -2.87 -22.77
CA SER A 30 4.12 -2.37 -24.10
C SER A 30 5.23 -3.17 -24.79
N GLU A 31 6.04 -3.90 -24.03
CA GLU A 31 7.08 -4.77 -24.59
C GLU A 31 6.46 -6.00 -25.30
N GLU A 32 7.02 -6.40 -26.44
CA GLU A 32 6.50 -7.51 -27.26
C GLU A 32 6.35 -8.83 -26.50
N VAL A 33 7.25 -9.09 -25.52
CA VAL A 33 7.21 -10.29 -24.67
C VAL A 33 5.93 -10.38 -23.83
N PHE A 34 5.22 -9.27 -23.65
CA PHE A 34 3.96 -9.20 -22.90
C PHE A 34 2.74 -8.99 -23.80
N ALA A 35 2.87 -9.19 -25.13
CA ALA A 35 1.77 -9.09 -26.08
C ALA A 35 0.54 -9.92 -25.60
N GLY A 36 -0.64 -9.30 -25.67
CA GLY A 36 -1.90 -9.88 -25.23
C GLY A 36 -2.26 -9.60 -23.76
N ASN A 37 -1.37 -9.01 -22.96
CA ASN A 37 -1.69 -8.57 -21.61
C ASN A 37 -2.30 -7.16 -21.62
N SER A 38 -3.34 -6.94 -20.82
CA SER A 38 -3.92 -5.62 -20.59
C SER A 38 -4.05 -5.32 -19.10
N TYR A 39 -4.11 -4.03 -18.75
CA TYR A 39 -4.37 -3.59 -17.38
C TYR A 39 -5.37 -2.44 -17.36
N GLU A 40 -6.45 -2.57 -16.61
CA GLU A 40 -7.49 -1.54 -16.51
C GLU A 40 -7.94 -1.26 -15.08
N ASN A 41 -8.59 -0.11 -14.88
CA ASN A 41 -9.19 0.22 -13.59
C ASN A 41 -10.63 -0.27 -13.57
N PHE A 42 -10.98 -1.00 -12.52
CA PHE A 42 -12.34 -1.39 -12.19
C PHE A 42 -12.81 -0.56 -11.00
N ASP A 43 -13.43 0.58 -11.31
CA ASP A 43 -13.95 1.52 -10.34
C ASP A 43 -15.40 1.15 -10.01
N ILE A 44 -15.62 0.58 -8.81
CA ILE A 44 -16.96 0.20 -8.34
C ILE A 44 -17.33 1.02 -7.11
N SER A 45 -18.59 1.44 -7.02
CA SER A 45 -19.09 2.27 -5.91
C SER A 45 -19.21 1.50 -4.60
N GLU A 46 -19.47 0.20 -4.67
CA GLU A 46 -19.65 -0.71 -3.54
C GLU A 46 -19.02 -2.07 -3.80
N ILE A 47 -18.51 -2.73 -2.75
CA ILE A 47 -17.82 -4.01 -2.88
C ILE A 47 -18.72 -5.15 -3.38
N ASN A 48 -20.04 -5.07 -3.16
CA ASN A 48 -20.98 -6.11 -3.57
C ASN A 48 -21.04 -6.29 -5.10
N TYR A 49 -20.66 -5.27 -5.87
CA TYR A 49 -20.54 -5.38 -7.34
C TYR A 49 -19.33 -6.20 -7.80
N PHE A 50 -18.43 -6.58 -6.89
CA PHE A 50 -17.25 -7.38 -7.24
C PHE A 50 -17.61 -8.74 -7.85
N THR A 51 -18.66 -9.40 -7.36
CA THR A 51 -19.10 -10.69 -7.91
C THR A 51 -19.58 -10.54 -9.37
N GLU A 52 -20.33 -9.48 -9.66
CA GLU A 52 -20.80 -9.18 -11.02
C GLU A 52 -19.63 -8.82 -11.95
N LEU A 53 -18.70 -8.00 -11.48
CA LEU A 53 -17.46 -7.66 -12.19
C LEU A 53 -16.70 -8.93 -12.59
N VAL A 54 -16.46 -9.84 -11.66
CA VAL A 54 -15.75 -11.10 -11.93
C VAL A 54 -16.50 -11.94 -12.97
N LYS A 55 -17.83 -12.04 -12.85
CA LYS A 55 -18.68 -12.78 -13.79
C LYS A 55 -18.63 -12.20 -15.21
N ASN A 56 -18.65 -10.88 -15.32
CA ASN A 56 -18.68 -10.18 -16.60
C ASN A 56 -17.30 -10.09 -17.29
N ASN A 57 -16.22 -10.48 -16.61
CA ASN A 57 -14.86 -10.40 -17.12
C ASN A 57 -14.13 -11.76 -16.99
N PRO A 58 -14.56 -12.81 -17.73
CA PRO A 58 -14.01 -14.17 -17.63
C PRO A 58 -12.55 -14.29 -18.09
N ASP A 59 -12.02 -13.30 -18.80
CA ASP A 59 -10.64 -13.22 -19.23
C ASP A 59 -9.68 -12.63 -18.16
N LEU A 60 -10.20 -12.20 -17.01
CA LEU A 60 -9.39 -11.76 -15.88
C LEU A 60 -8.47 -12.88 -15.37
N LYS A 61 -7.19 -12.53 -15.20
CA LYS A 61 -6.15 -13.42 -14.64
C LYS A 61 -5.59 -12.90 -13.31
N GLY A 62 -5.76 -11.61 -13.03
CA GLY A 62 -5.35 -11.02 -11.76
C GLY A 62 -5.95 -9.66 -11.54
N LEU A 63 -6.14 -9.29 -10.28
CA LEU A 63 -6.54 -7.95 -9.88
C LEU A 63 -5.63 -7.47 -8.75
N ASN A 64 -5.18 -6.24 -8.80
CA ASN A 64 -4.83 -5.52 -7.59
C ASN A 64 -6.11 -5.00 -6.93
N VAL A 65 -6.05 -4.74 -5.63
CA VAL A 65 -7.14 -4.17 -4.84
C VAL A 65 -6.59 -2.98 -4.05
N THR A 66 -7.28 -1.85 -4.12
CA THR A 66 -6.93 -0.64 -3.38
C THR A 66 -8.11 -0.14 -2.55
N ILE A 67 -7.96 1.04 -1.97
CA ILE A 67 -8.95 1.70 -1.13
C ILE A 67 -10.33 1.73 -1.82
N PRO A 68 -11.42 1.47 -1.08
CA PRO A 68 -11.49 1.05 0.33
C PRO A 68 -11.54 -0.48 0.52
N TYR A 69 -11.29 -1.26 -0.54
CA TYR A 69 -11.75 -2.64 -0.64
C TYR A 69 -10.77 -3.70 -0.13
N LYS A 70 -9.57 -3.32 0.32
CA LYS A 70 -8.54 -4.30 0.73
C LYS A 70 -9.01 -5.30 1.79
N GLU A 71 -9.87 -4.87 2.71
CA GLU A 71 -10.46 -5.73 3.74
C GLU A 71 -11.81 -6.30 3.27
N GLN A 72 -12.62 -5.45 2.65
CA GLN A 72 -13.99 -5.77 2.24
C GLN A 72 -14.07 -6.86 1.15
N VAL A 73 -13.01 -7.04 0.36
CA VAL A 73 -12.98 -8.07 -0.70
C VAL A 73 -12.82 -9.48 -0.15
N ILE A 74 -12.32 -9.64 1.09
CA ILE A 74 -11.96 -10.96 1.66
C ILE A 74 -13.12 -11.97 1.63
N PRO A 75 -14.37 -11.62 2.02
CA PRO A 75 -15.50 -12.55 2.00
C PRO A 75 -15.86 -13.09 0.60
N PHE A 76 -15.41 -12.42 -0.46
CA PHE A 76 -15.67 -12.84 -1.85
C PHE A 76 -14.59 -13.77 -2.41
N LEU A 77 -13.54 -14.06 -1.63
CA LEU A 77 -12.41 -14.88 -2.06
C LEU A 77 -12.57 -16.32 -1.55
N HIS A 78 -12.13 -17.27 -2.37
CA HIS A 78 -12.20 -18.68 -2.03
C HIS A 78 -11.09 -19.07 -1.06
N LYS A 79 -9.90 -18.48 -1.21
CA LYS A 79 -8.71 -18.79 -0.42
C LYS A 79 -7.89 -17.54 -0.16
N LEU A 80 -7.18 -17.53 0.96
CA LEU A 80 -6.14 -16.55 1.26
C LEU A 80 -4.76 -17.22 1.30
N SER A 81 -3.72 -16.47 0.95
CA SER A 81 -2.37 -16.83 1.35
C SER A 81 -2.21 -16.71 2.87
N LYS A 82 -1.30 -17.50 3.47
CA LYS A 82 -1.04 -17.45 4.92
C LYS A 82 -0.78 -16.03 5.42
N LYS A 83 0.05 -15.26 4.69
CA LYS A 83 0.35 -13.86 5.04
C LYS A 83 -0.85 -12.94 4.90
N ALA A 84 -1.64 -13.06 3.83
CA ALA A 84 -2.85 -12.24 3.68
C ALA A 84 -3.89 -12.52 4.78
N ALA A 85 -3.99 -13.78 5.24
CA ALA A 85 -4.86 -14.15 6.36
C ALA A 85 -4.38 -13.52 7.68
N LEU A 86 -3.07 -13.54 7.96
CA LEU A 86 -2.49 -12.88 9.14
C LEU A 86 -2.64 -11.35 9.10
N ILE A 87 -2.41 -10.74 7.92
CA ILE A 87 -2.52 -9.29 7.73
C ILE A 87 -3.99 -8.83 7.82
N GLY A 88 -4.95 -9.67 7.42
CA GLY A 88 -6.36 -9.29 7.37
C GLY A 88 -6.67 -8.22 6.32
N ALA A 89 -5.87 -8.16 5.23
CA ALA A 89 -6.09 -7.29 4.08
C ALA A 89 -5.50 -7.91 2.80
N VAL A 90 -6.17 -7.74 1.67
CA VAL A 90 -5.80 -8.23 0.34
C VAL A 90 -5.61 -7.06 -0.62
N ASN A 91 -4.44 -6.97 -1.25
CA ASN A 91 -4.17 -5.99 -2.32
C ASN A 91 -3.92 -6.66 -3.69
N THR A 92 -3.94 -8.00 -3.75
CA THR A 92 -3.63 -8.79 -4.94
C THR A 92 -4.50 -10.05 -4.95
N ILE A 93 -5.28 -10.24 -6.01
CA ILE A 93 -6.12 -11.41 -6.27
C ILE A 93 -5.56 -12.13 -7.49
N LYS A 94 -5.49 -13.45 -7.39
CA LYS A 94 -5.15 -14.33 -8.49
C LYS A 94 -6.37 -15.19 -8.85
N PHE A 95 -6.64 -15.29 -10.15
CA PHE A 95 -7.59 -16.24 -10.72
C PHE A 95 -6.83 -17.53 -11.01
N THR A 96 -7.16 -18.61 -10.32
CA THR A 96 -6.46 -19.89 -10.47
C THR A 96 -6.95 -20.65 -11.71
N LYS A 97 -6.23 -21.69 -12.12
CA LYS A 97 -6.59 -22.53 -13.28
C LYS A 97 -7.95 -23.23 -13.13
N ASN A 98 -8.38 -23.51 -11.90
CA ASN A 98 -9.69 -24.08 -11.57
C ASN A 98 -10.78 -23.02 -11.33
N GLY A 99 -10.51 -21.73 -11.62
CA GLY A 99 -11.49 -20.65 -11.50
C GLY A 99 -11.68 -20.09 -10.08
N GLU A 100 -10.90 -20.54 -9.10
CA GLU A 100 -10.96 -20.00 -7.73
C GLU A 100 -10.25 -18.63 -7.65
N LEU A 101 -10.77 -17.78 -6.78
CA LEU A 101 -10.16 -16.50 -6.42
C LEU A 101 -9.29 -16.67 -5.18
N LYS A 102 -8.00 -16.37 -5.30
CA LYS A 102 -7.05 -16.43 -4.19
C LYS A 102 -6.46 -15.06 -3.86
N GLY A 103 -6.62 -14.64 -2.60
CA GLY A 103 -6.13 -13.37 -2.06
C GLY A 103 -4.71 -13.42 -1.52
N TYR A 104 -3.97 -12.35 -1.80
CA TYR A 104 -2.60 -12.10 -1.39
C TYR A 104 -2.46 -10.65 -0.93
N ASN A 105 -1.44 -10.39 -0.12
CA ASN A 105 -0.98 -9.06 0.21
C ASN A 105 0.46 -8.92 -0.26
N THR A 106 0.77 -7.89 -1.04
CA THR A 106 2.11 -7.57 -1.54
C THR A 106 2.62 -6.22 -1.01
N ASP A 107 1.77 -5.44 -0.34
CA ASP A 107 2.15 -4.16 0.28
C ASP A 107 3.27 -4.37 1.30
N TYR A 108 3.15 -5.39 2.17
CA TYR A 108 4.19 -5.69 3.17
C TYR A 108 5.56 -5.93 2.51
N TYR A 109 5.56 -6.60 1.35
CA TYR A 109 6.79 -6.89 0.62
C TYR A 109 7.38 -5.61 0.01
N GLY A 110 6.52 -4.76 -0.56
CA GLY A 110 6.92 -3.49 -1.13
C GLY A 110 7.51 -2.56 -0.08
N PHE A 111 6.77 -2.35 1.01
CA PHE A 111 7.19 -1.50 2.12
C PHE A 111 8.48 -1.99 2.78
N LYS A 112 8.58 -3.29 3.10
CA LYS A 112 9.80 -3.84 3.71
C LYS A 112 11.03 -3.59 2.84
N LYS A 113 10.89 -3.80 1.53
CA LYS A 113 11.99 -3.66 0.59
C LYS A 113 12.41 -2.20 0.39
N SER A 114 11.48 -1.25 0.47
CA SER A 114 11.79 0.19 0.36
C SER A 114 12.27 0.82 1.66
N LEU A 115 11.84 0.33 2.83
CA LEU A 115 12.30 0.81 4.13
C LEU A 115 13.70 0.29 4.48
N LYS A 116 13.96 -1.00 4.27
CA LYS A 116 15.19 -1.67 4.74
C LYS A 116 16.51 -0.96 4.40
N PRO A 117 16.70 -0.38 3.20
CA PRO A 117 17.93 0.35 2.86
C PRO A 117 18.17 1.62 3.69
N LEU A 118 17.15 2.16 4.35
CA LEU A 118 17.23 3.39 5.14
C LEU A 118 17.53 3.12 6.63
N LEU A 119 17.41 1.87 7.06
CA LEU A 119 17.50 1.51 8.47
C LEU A 119 18.93 1.55 8.99
N GLU A 120 19.19 2.49 9.89
CA GLU A 120 20.34 2.51 10.80
C GLU A 120 20.08 1.83 12.17
N PRO A 121 21.13 1.49 12.94
CA PRO A 121 21.00 0.80 14.22
C PRO A 121 20.12 1.51 15.26
N HIS A 122 19.95 2.82 15.19
CA HIS A 122 19.16 3.59 16.15
C HIS A 122 17.64 3.60 15.82
N HIS A 123 17.22 3.13 14.64
CA HIS A 123 15.80 3.04 14.29
C HIS A 123 15.16 1.83 14.97
N LYS A 124 14.61 2.03 16.17
CA LYS A 124 14.12 0.93 17.02
C LYS A 124 12.61 0.80 17.07
N LYS A 125 11.85 1.88 16.88
CA LYS A 125 10.38 1.84 16.92
C LYS A 125 9.76 2.71 15.84
N ALA A 126 8.54 2.34 15.44
CA ALA A 126 7.78 3.04 14.41
C ALA A 126 6.41 3.55 14.88
N LEU A 127 6.02 4.74 14.43
CA LEU A 127 4.64 5.21 14.45
C LEU A 127 4.00 4.96 13.09
N ILE A 128 2.81 4.37 13.09
CA ILE A 128 1.99 4.18 11.89
C ILE A 128 0.78 5.09 11.96
N LEU A 129 0.77 6.11 11.11
CA LEU A 129 -0.31 7.10 11.07
C LEU A 129 -1.46 6.56 10.21
N GLY A 130 -2.60 6.27 10.84
CA GLY A 130 -3.77 5.69 10.19
C GLY A 130 -3.88 4.17 10.35
N THR A 131 -5.13 3.67 10.29
CA THR A 131 -5.49 2.29 10.65
C THR A 131 -6.18 1.50 9.52
N GLY A 132 -6.11 2.00 8.28
CA GLY A 132 -6.74 1.34 7.12
C GLY A 132 -5.95 0.15 6.56
N GLY A 133 -6.49 -0.54 5.55
CA GLY A 133 -5.90 -1.79 5.03
C GLY A 133 -4.44 -1.73 4.56
N ALA A 134 -3.92 -0.57 4.12
CA ALA A 134 -2.49 -0.42 3.79
C ALA A 134 -1.59 -0.47 5.03
N SER A 135 -2.04 0.15 6.13
CA SER A 135 -1.33 0.20 7.41
C SER A 135 -1.12 -1.20 8.01
N LYS A 136 -2.05 -2.14 7.77
CA LYS A 136 -1.89 -3.55 8.19
C LYS A 136 -0.74 -4.24 7.47
N GLY A 137 -0.52 -3.94 6.19
CA GLY A 137 0.62 -4.45 5.42
C GLY A 137 1.94 -3.86 5.93
N VAL A 138 1.95 -2.58 6.30
CA VAL A 138 3.10 -1.89 6.92
C VAL A 138 3.44 -2.49 8.28
N ALA A 139 2.44 -2.65 9.15
CA ALA A 139 2.57 -3.28 10.47
C ALA A 139 3.20 -4.67 10.37
N PHE A 140 2.65 -5.54 9.51
CA PHE A 140 3.20 -6.88 9.30
C PHE A 140 4.64 -6.86 8.75
N ALA A 141 5.00 -5.87 7.94
CA ALA A 141 6.37 -5.72 7.46
C ALA A 141 7.34 -5.29 8.57
N LEU A 142 6.88 -4.48 9.53
CA LEU A 142 7.65 -4.08 10.71
C LEU A 142 7.83 -5.27 11.67
N ASP A 143 6.81 -6.11 11.84
CA ASP A 143 6.94 -7.38 12.57
C ASP A 143 8.01 -8.28 11.93
N GLU A 144 8.03 -8.42 10.59
CA GLU A 144 9.06 -9.18 9.89
C GLU A 144 10.47 -8.57 9.96
N LEU A 145 10.59 -7.33 10.45
CA LEU A 145 11.86 -6.61 10.66
C LEU A 145 12.24 -6.53 12.15
N ASP A 146 11.44 -7.11 13.05
CA ASP A 146 11.60 -6.98 14.50
C ASP A 146 11.62 -5.51 14.98
N ILE A 147 10.79 -4.66 14.36
CA ILE A 147 10.61 -3.24 14.73
C ILE A 147 9.24 -3.08 15.40
N PRO A 148 9.19 -2.92 16.74
CA PRO A 148 7.95 -2.59 17.44
C PRO A 148 7.31 -1.32 16.89
N TYR A 149 5.99 -1.30 16.81
CA TYR A 149 5.25 -0.16 16.28
C TYR A 149 4.04 0.19 17.14
N THR A 150 3.51 1.40 16.90
CA THR A 150 2.26 1.85 17.50
C THR A 150 1.45 2.61 16.47
N PHE A 151 0.14 2.33 16.42
CA PHE A 151 -0.77 3.04 15.53
C PHE A 151 -1.14 4.39 16.11
N VAL A 152 -1.37 5.36 15.22
CA VAL A 152 -1.87 6.70 15.55
C VAL A 152 -3.19 6.92 14.83
N SER A 153 -4.19 7.44 15.53
CA SER A 153 -5.49 7.79 14.96
C SER A 153 -6.09 9.03 15.62
N ARG A 154 -7.25 9.50 15.15
CA ARG A 154 -7.98 10.64 15.73
C ARG A 154 -8.80 10.29 16.98
N GLU A 155 -8.87 9.01 17.31
CA GLU A 155 -9.56 8.51 18.49
C GLU A 155 -8.58 7.64 19.27
N SER A 156 -8.43 7.92 20.57
CA SER A 156 -7.70 7.03 21.47
C SER A 156 -8.47 5.71 21.62
N LYS A 157 -7.76 4.60 21.39
CA LYS A 157 -8.24 3.23 21.61
C LYS A 157 -7.10 2.43 22.25
N GLU A 158 -7.40 1.25 22.76
CA GLU A 158 -6.38 0.36 23.30
C GLU A 158 -5.28 0.12 22.25
N ASN A 159 -4.01 0.36 22.62
CA ASN A 159 -2.83 0.28 21.74
C ASN A 159 -2.80 1.25 20.54
N ILE A 160 -3.60 2.33 20.58
CA ILE A 160 -3.60 3.40 19.57
C ILE A 160 -3.39 4.75 20.25
N ILE A 161 -2.37 5.48 19.82
CA ILE A 161 -2.09 6.85 20.29
C ILE A 161 -2.99 7.83 19.54
N ASP A 162 -3.55 8.80 20.26
CA ASP A 162 -4.23 9.93 19.66
C ASP A 162 -3.21 10.97 19.16
N TYR A 163 -3.43 11.57 17.99
CA TYR A 163 -2.55 12.62 17.46
C TYR A 163 -2.26 13.72 18.49
N SER A 164 -3.25 14.13 19.28
CA SER A 164 -3.12 15.20 20.29
C SER A 164 -2.17 14.85 21.45
N LEU A 165 -1.82 13.58 21.61
CA LEU A 165 -0.93 13.11 22.69
C LEU A 165 0.52 12.99 22.22
N ILE A 166 0.80 13.16 20.93
CA ILE A 166 2.16 13.10 20.38
C ILE A 166 2.96 14.32 20.85
N ASN A 167 4.13 14.07 21.42
CA ASN A 167 5.01 15.08 22.01
C ASN A 167 6.49 14.69 21.85
N ALA A 168 7.40 15.49 22.39
CA ALA A 168 8.85 15.25 22.33
C ALA A 168 9.25 13.84 22.81
N THR A 169 8.66 13.35 23.91
CA THR A 169 8.95 11.99 24.43
C THR A 169 8.52 10.90 23.44
N THR A 170 7.48 11.17 22.65
CA THR A 170 7.06 10.24 21.59
C THR A 170 8.14 10.18 20.50
N PHE A 171 8.63 11.31 20.01
CA PHE A 171 9.69 11.35 19.00
C PHE A 171 11.00 10.71 19.50
N ASP A 172 11.40 10.98 20.74
CA ASP A 172 12.56 10.31 21.35
C ASP A 172 12.43 8.79 21.36
N ASN A 173 11.21 8.27 21.52
CA ASN A 173 10.93 6.84 21.55
C ASN A 173 10.74 6.21 20.16
N PHE A 174 10.29 6.97 19.16
CA PHE A 174 9.90 6.48 17.83
C PHE A 174 10.66 7.21 16.72
N GLN A 175 11.62 6.51 16.12
CA GLN A 175 12.50 7.08 15.09
C GLN A 175 11.95 6.92 13.66
N ILE A 176 10.92 6.10 13.46
CA ILE A 176 10.32 5.90 12.13
C ILE A 176 8.87 6.38 12.19
N ILE A 177 8.50 7.39 11.39
CA ILE A 177 7.14 7.92 11.34
C ILE A 177 6.58 7.65 9.95
N ILE A 178 5.49 6.88 9.86
CA ILE A 178 4.97 6.35 8.60
C ILE A 178 3.55 6.86 8.35
N ASN A 179 3.37 7.73 7.35
CA ASN A 179 2.04 8.16 6.92
C ASN A 179 1.36 7.09 6.05
N CYS A 180 0.33 6.44 6.61
CA CYS A 180 -0.55 5.52 5.89
C CYS A 180 -1.94 6.11 5.60
N THR A 181 -2.13 7.41 5.80
CA THR A 181 -3.38 8.12 5.51
C THR A 181 -3.36 8.70 4.09
N PRO A 182 -4.52 9.05 3.52
CA PRO A 182 -4.57 9.80 2.26
C PRO A 182 -4.31 11.32 2.46
N VAL A 183 -3.95 11.78 3.67
CA VAL A 183 -3.69 13.21 3.89
C VAL A 183 -2.42 13.62 3.14
N GLY A 184 -2.52 14.67 2.33
CA GLY A 184 -1.44 15.13 1.43
C GLY A 184 -1.60 14.68 -0.03
N THR A 185 -2.70 14.00 -0.39
CA THR A 185 -3.04 13.72 -1.79
C THR A 185 -3.92 14.81 -2.41
N SER A 186 -3.93 14.88 -3.75
CA SER A 186 -4.87 15.72 -4.50
C SER A 186 -6.34 15.51 -4.07
N PRO A 187 -7.15 16.57 -3.96
CA PRO A 187 -6.84 17.97 -4.29
C PRO A 187 -6.10 18.75 -3.18
N ASN A 188 -5.97 18.17 -1.98
CA ASN A 188 -5.47 18.85 -0.79
C ASN A 188 -4.00 18.52 -0.53
N ILE A 189 -3.12 18.81 -1.49
CA ILE A 189 -1.69 18.43 -1.43
C ILE A 189 -0.90 19.16 -0.32
N GLU A 190 -1.40 20.31 0.14
CA GLU A 190 -0.80 21.09 1.23
C GLU A 190 -1.18 20.55 2.62
N ALA A 191 -2.15 19.65 2.70
CA ALA A 191 -2.52 19.01 3.96
C ALA A 191 -1.42 18.02 4.39
N CYS A 192 -1.17 17.91 5.68
CA CYS A 192 -0.28 16.91 6.26
C CYS A 192 -0.85 16.37 7.58
N PRO A 193 -0.37 15.22 8.08
CA PRO A 193 -0.72 14.74 9.41
C PRO A 193 -0.38 15.79 10.47
N ASP A 194 -1.25 15.96 11.45
CA ASP A 194 -1.10 16.92 12.53
C ASP A 194 -0.09 16.40 13.55
N LEU A 195 1.17 16.80 13.39
CA LEU A 195 2.31 16.35 14.19
C LEU A 195 3.11 17.57 14.68
N PRO A 196 3.76 17.48 15.86
CA PRO A 196 4.71 18.48 16.31
C PRO A 196 6.03 18.34 15.55
N TYR A 197 6.07 18.88 14.33
CA TYR A 197 7.19 18.70 13.40
C TYR A 197 8.53 19.19 13.96
N GLU A 198 8.53 20.15 14.88
CA GLU A 198 9.70 20.66 15.57
C GLU A 198 10.54 19.59 16.29
N PHE A 199 9.97 18.41 16.57
CA PHE A 199 10.68 17.31 17.24
C PHE A 199 11.34 16.30 16.28
N PHE A 200 11.18 16.46 14.95
CA PHE A 200 12.02 15.71 14.00
C PHE A 200 13.49 16.12 14.12
N THR A 201 14.37 15.19 13.80
CA THR A 201 15.84 15.36 13.79
C THR A 201 16.45 14.43 12.74
N GLU A 202 17.75 14.48 12.54
CA GLU A 202 18.53 13.58 11.67
C GLU A 202 18.43 12.09 12.04
N LYS A 203 17.96 11.77 13.26
CA LYS A 203 17.75 10.39 13.73
C LYS A 203 16.42 9.79 13.28
N HIS A 204 15.61 10.54 12.54
CA HIS A 204 14.27 10.14 12.17
C HIS A 204 14.16 9.80 10.69
N ILE A 205 13.28 8.84 10.38
CA ILE A 205 12.75 8.57 9.05
C ILE A 205 11.30 9.04 9.00
N ALA A 206 10.99 9.92 8.04
CA ALA A 206 9.62 10.20 7.62
C ALA A 206 9.33 9.41 6.34
N TYR A 207 8.43 8.44 6.44
CA TYR A 207 8.01 7.59 5.32
C TYR A 207 6.57 7.92 4.96
N ASP A 208 6.30 8.33 3.72
CA ASP A 208 4.94 8.52 3.22
C ASP A 208 4.59 7.41 2.22
N LEU A 209 3.42 6.78 2.38
CA LEU A 209 2.90 5.84 1.37
C LEU A 209 2.44 6.58 0.10
N ILE A 210 2.23 7.89 0.20
CA ILE A 210 1.95 8.77 -0.93
C ILE A 210 3.24 8.95 -1.76
N TYR A 211 3.08 8.97 -3.07
CA TYR A 211 4.16 9.17 -4.04
C TYR A 211 3.80 10.21 -5.11
N ASN A 212 2.58 10.73 -5.08
CA ASN A 212 2.17 11.88 -5.87
C ASN A 212 1.37 12.84 -4.97
N PRO A 213 1.92 14.02 -4.63
CA PRO A 213 3.20 14.56 -5.09
C PRO A 213 4.42 13.75 -4.62
N GLU A 214 5.57 13.94 -5.29
CA GLU A 214 6.82 13.22 -4.97
C GLU A 214 7.31 13.52 -3.54
N GLU A 215 7.21 14.79 -3.12
CA GLU A 215 7.42 15.24 -1.74
C GLU A 215 6.12 15.86 -1.21
N THR A 216 5.42 15.15 -0.32
CA THR A 216 4.23 15.68 0.38
C THR A 216 4.62 16.74 1.40
N GLN A 217 3.66 17.53 1.89
CA GLN A 217 3.94 18.53 2.93
C GLN A 217 4.47 17.87 4.22
N PHE A 218 4.03 16.65 4.54
CA PHE A 218 4.58 15.82 5.61
C PHE A 218 6.10 15.58 5.45
N LEU A 219 6.52 15.14 4.26
CA LEU A 219 7.93 14.88 3.97
C LEU A 219 8.75 16.18 3.97
N LYS A 220 8.23 17.26 3.39
CA LYS A 220 8.90 18.57 3.39
C LYS A 220 9.18 19.06 4.81
N ASN A 221 8.15 19.09 5.67
CA ASN A 221 8.27 19.55 7.04
C ASN A 221 9.28 18.71 7.85
N ALA A 222 9.30 17.38 7.65
CA ALA A 222 10.25 16.50 8.31
C ALA A 222 11.69 16.72 7.80
N LYS A 223 11.87 16.87 6.48
CA LYS A 223 13.15 17.15 5.84
C LYS A 223 13.78 18.46 6.31
N GLU A 224 12.97 19.50 6.51
CA GLU A 224 13.42 20.79 7.07
C GLU A 224 14.07 20.67 8.46
N LYS A 225 13.76 19.59 9.19
CA LYS A 225 14.35 19.28 10.49
C LYS A 225 15.50 18.25 10.42
N GLY A 226 15.91 17.88 9.21
CA GLY A 226 17.02 16.97 8.96
C GLY A 226 16.63 15.50 8.87
N ALA A 227 15.35 15.14 8.95
CA ALA A 227 14.91 13.75 8.86
C ALA A 227 15.21 13.14 7.47
N THR A 228 15.52 11.85 7.45
CA THR A 228 15.56 11.08 6.21
C THR A 228 14.14 10.90 5.68
N ILE A 229 13.89 11.24 4.41
CA ILE A 229 12.56 11.12 3.80
C ILE A 229 12.46 9.98 2.80
N LYS A 230 11.28 9.35 2.72
CA LYS A 230 10.96 8.36 1.69
C LYS A 230 9.49 8.44 1.30
N ASN A 231 9.22 8.55 0.00
CA ASN A 231 7.87 8.46 -0.53
C ASN A 231 7.49 7.00 -0.91
N GLY A 232 6.25 6.82 -1.36
CA GLY A 232 5.67 5.50 -1.63
C GLY A 232 6.07 4.87 -2.97
N TYR A 233 6.88 5.52 -3.80
CA TYR A 233 7.06 5.11 -5.20
C TYR A 233 7.74 3.73 -5.32
N ASP A 234 8.82 3.51 -4.57
CA ASP A 234 9.51 2.22 -4.55
C ASP A 234 8.60 1.11 -4.00
N MET A 235 7.83 1.42 -2.96
CA MET A 235 6.84 0.49 -2.42
C MET A 235 5.82 0.10 -3.50
N LEU A 236 5.29 1.06 -4.26
CA LEU A 236 4.37 0.85 -5.38
C LEU A 236 4.97 -0.10 -6.42
N ILE A 237 6.22 0.13 -6.86
CA ILE A 237 6.88 -0.72 -7.84
C ILE A 237 7.10 -2.13 -7.28
N PHE A 238 7.66 -2.24 -6.08
CA PHE A 238 8.01 -3.53 -5.50
C PHE A 238 6.78 -4.40 -5.20
N GLN A 239 5.66 -3.80 -4.77
CA GLN A 239 4.42 -4.54 -4.58
C GLN A 239 3.80 -4.97 -5.92
N ALA A 240 3.91 -4.15 -6.98
CA ALA A 240 3.38 -4.45 -8.31
C ALA A 240 4.15 -5.60 -8.96
N GLU A 241 5.48 -5.57 -8.90
CA GLU A 241 6.32 -6.67 -9.39
C GLU A 241 6.09 -7.97 -8.63
N LYS A 242 5.79 -7.87 -7.33
CA LYS A 242 5.43 -9.05 -6.54
C LYS A 242 4.07 -9.61 -6.98
N ALA A 243 3.09 -8.75 -7.27
CA ALA A 243 1.79 -9.16 -7.79
C ALA A 243 1.93 -9.83 -9.17
N TRP A 244 2.71 -9.24 -10.07
CA TRP A 244 3.03 -9.82 -11.38
C TRP A 244 3.61 -11.24 -11.26
N LYS A 245 4.57 -11.43 -10.35
CA LYS A 245 5.14 -12.75 -10.05
C LYS A 245 4.12 -13.74 -9.48
N ILE A 246 3.08 -13.28 -8.78
CA ILE A 246 2.02 -14.14 -8.24
C ILE A 246 1.10 -14.62 -9.37
N TRP A 247 0.71 -13.72 -10.27
CA TRP A 247 -0.19 -14.04 -11.37
C TRP A 247 0.44 -15.02 -12.38
N ASN A 248 1.76 -14.97 -12.57
CA ASN A 248 2.48 -15.84 -13.51
C ASN A 248 2.99 -17.17 -12.92
N LYS A 249 2.63 -17.49 -11.67
CA LYS A 249 2.84 -18.83 -11.10
C LYS A 249 1.75 -19.80 -11.52
#